data_AF-A0A3D4XZK0-F1
#
_entry.id   AF-A0A3D4XZK0-F1
#
_cell.length_a   1.000
_cell.length_b   1.000
_cell.length_c   1.000
_cell.angle_alpha   90.00
_cell.angle_beta   90.00
_cell.angle_gamma   90.00
#
_symmetry.space_group_name_H-M   'P 1'
#
loop_
_entity.id
_entity.type
_entity.pdbx_description
1 polymer ?
#
loop_
_entity_poly.entity_id
_entity_poly.type
_entity_poly.pdbx_seq_one_letter_code
_entity_poly.pdbx_strand_id
1 'polypeptide(L)' 'EKILKFIQLNKNITISELAEELMISSTAVENNLAKLKKEGRIKRVGPDKGGYWKIIKK' A
#
# COMPACT_ATOMS: atom_id res chain seq x y z
N GLU A 1 6.90 -9.36 -2.64
CA GLU A 1 5.47 -9.34 -2.25
C GLU A 1 4.56 -8.81 -3.37
N LYS A 2 3.30 -9.27 -3.48
CA LYS A 2 2.32 -8.78 -4.47
C LYS A 2 1.92 -7.31 -4.24
N ILE A 3 1.71 -6.89 -2.98
CA ILE A 3 1.34 -5.51 -2.62
C ILE A 3 2.40 -4.49 -3.06
N LEU A 4 3.69 -4.79 -2.89
CA LEU A 4 4.76 -3.90 -3.34
C LEU A 4 4.77 -3.71 -4.87
N LYS A 5 4.45 -4.76 -5.64
CA LYS A 5 4.28 -4.63 -7.10
C LYS A 5 3.12 -3.73 -7.45
N PHE A 6 1.99 -3.86 -6.77
CA PHE A 6 0.82 -2.99 -6.98
C PHE A 6 1.12 -1.54 -6.63
N ILE A 7 1.76 -1.28 -5.49
CA ILE A 7 2.21 0.07 -5.11
C ILE A 7 3.23 0.62 -6.11
N GLN A 8 4.09 -0.24 -6.68
CA GLN A 8 5.07 0.16 -7.69
C GLN A 8 4.40 0.52 -9.03
N LEU A 9 3.38 -0.24 -9.43
CA LEU A 9 2.58 0.01 -10.63
C LEU A 9 1.70 1.25 -10.46
N ASN A 10 1.07 1.39 -9.30
CA ASN A 10 0.19 2.49 -8.98
C ASN A 10 0.46 3.01 -7.55
N LYS A 11 1.22 4.10 -7.46
CA LYS A 11 1.56 4.74 -6.18
C LYS A 11 0.33 5.35 -5.49
N ASN A 12 -0.72 5.65 -6.24
CA ASN A 12 -1.95 6.25 -5.70
C ASN A 12 -2.99 5.20 -5.28
N ILE A 13 -2.62 3.91 -5.33
CA ILE A 13 -3.58 2.84 -5.07
C ILE A 13 -4.15 2.94 -3.65
N THR A 14 -5.48 2.80 -3.57
CA THR A 14 -6.21 2.82 -2.32
C THR A 14 -6.26 1.43 -1.67
N ILE A 15 -6.62 1.37 -0.38
CA ILE A 15 -6.79 0.10 0.34
C ILE A 15 -7.90 -0.75 -0.30
N SER A 16 -8.98 -0.09 -0.74
CA SER A 16 -10.11 -0.75 -1.41
C SER A 16 -9.70 -1.36 -2.75
N GLU A 17 -8.98 -0.62 -3.59
CA GLU A 17 -8.48 -1.16 -4.87
C GLU A 17 -7.52 -2.33 -4.66
N LEU A 18 -6.61 -2.22 -3.67
CA LEU A 18 -5.73 -3.34 -3.31
C LEU A 18 -6.53 -4.55 -2.84
N ALA A 19 -7.61 -4.35 -2.08
CA ALA A 19 -8.47 -5.42 -1.58
C ALA A 19 -9.16 -6.15 -2.74
N GLU A 20 -9.70 -5.40 -3.71
CA GLU A 20 -10.32 -5.95 -4.92
C GLU A 20 -9.32 -6.68 -5.81
N GLU A 21 -8.19 -6.05 -6.15
CA GLU A 21 -7.16 -6.63 -7.03
C GLU A 21 -6.51 -7.90 -6.44
N LEU A 22 -6.35 -7.93 -5.11
CA LEU A 22 -5.76 -9.08 -4.41
C LEU A 22 -6.82 -10.09 -3.97
N MET A 23 -8.12 -9.81 -4.17
CA MET A 23 -9.25 -10.58 -3.64
C MET A 23 -9.10 -10.93 -2.15
N ILE A 24 -8.66 -9.95 -1.35
CA ILE A 24 -8.53 -10.09 0.11
C ILE A 24 -9.31 -9.00 0.81
N SER A 25 -9.64 -9.21 2.08
CA SER A 25 -10.33 -8.19 2.88
C SER A 25 -9.47 -6.94 3.05
N SER A 26 -10.11 -5.76 3.12
CA SER A 26 -9.46 -4.48 3.42
C SER A 26 -8.62 -4.54 4.70
N THR A 27 -9.09 -5.24 5.74
CA THR A 27 -8.33 -5.50 6.98
C THR A 27 -7.03 -6.27 6.73
N ALA A 28 -7.02 -7.24 5.80
CA ALA A 28 -5.82 -7.98 5.45
C ALA A 28 -4.83 -7.08 4.71
N VAL A 29 -5.31 -6.24 3.78
CA VAL A 29 -4.48 -5.22 3.11
C VAL A 29 -3.88 -4.28 4.14
N GLU A 30 -4.69 -3.79 5.08
CA GLU A 30 -4.27 -2.84 6.11
C GLU A 30 -3.21 -3.44 7.03
N ASN A 31 -3.39 -4.69 7.48
CA ASN A 31 -2.38 -5.42 8.24
C ASN A 31 -1.06 -5.56 7.47
N ASN A 32 -1.12 -5.88 6.18
CA ASN A 32 0.08 -5.98 5.35
C ASN A 32 0.75 -4.60 5.16
N LEU A 33 -0.02 -3.54 4.89
CA LEU A 33 0.50 -2.18 4.78
C LEU A 33 1.11 -1.70 6.10
N ALA A 34 0.49 -2.01 7.23
CA ALA A 34 0.99 -1.70 8.57
C ALA A 34 2.31 -2.42 8.83
N LYS A 35 2.41 -3.69 8.45
CA LYS A 35 3.66 -4.47 8.53
C LYS A 35 4.77 -3.85 7.67
N LEU A 36 4.48 -3.56 6.40
CA LEU A 36 5.41 -2.91 5.49
C LEU A 36 5.85 -1.51 5.96
N LYS A 37 4.93 -0.74 6.54
CA LYS A 37 5.21 0.57 7.14
C LYS A 37 6.11 0.41 8.37
N LYS A 38 5.85 -0.58 9.23
CA LYS A 38 6.66 -0.90 10.42
C LYS A 38 8.06 -1.37 10.05
N GLU A 39 8.19 -2.14 8.97
CA GLU A 39 9.48 -2.55 8.40
C GLU A 39 10.21 -1.40 7.66
N GLY A 40 9.59 -0.23 7.54
CA GLY A 40 10.16 0.91 6.80
C GLY A 40 10.28 0.67 5.30
N ARG A 41 9.49 -0.27 4.75
CA ARG A 41 9.45 -0.59 3.32
C ARG A 41 8.61 0.41 2.53
N ILE A 42 7.52 0.92 3.12
CA ILE A 42 6.60 1.88 2.49
C ILE A 42 6.28 3.05 3.41
N LYS A 43 5.91 4.19 2.81
CA LYS A 43 5.43 5.39 3.53
C LYS A 43 4.37 6.10 2.70
N ARG A 44 3.27 6.49 3.33
CA ARG A 44 2.27 7.38 2.72
C ARG A 44 2.82 8.80 2.73
N VAL A 45 2.90 9.43 1.56
CA VAL A 45 3.44 10.78 1.35
C VAL A 45 2.41 11.59 0.58
N GLY A 46 2.04 12.76 1.11
CA GLY A 46 1.12 13.69 0.48
C GLY A 46 -0.15 13.95 1.29
N PRO A 47 -1.01 14.88 0.81
CA PRO A 47 -2.17 15.38 1.55
C PRO A 47 -3.27 14.33 1.70
N ASP A 48 -4.19 14.52 2.67
CA ASP A 48 -5.29 13.59 2.98
C ASP A 48 -6.10 13.15 1.74
N LYS A 49 -6.26 14.04 0.75
CA LYS A 49 -6.99 13.84 -0.51
C LYS A 49 -6.10 13.64 -1.75
N GLY A 50 -4.86 13.22 -1.58
CA GLY A 50 -3.94 12.99 -2.71
C GLY A 50 -2.63 12.31 -2.36
N GLY A 51 -2.53 11.75 -1.15
CA GLY A 51 -1.34 11.08 -0.68
C GLY A 51 -1.12 9.77 -1.43
N TYR A 52 0.12 9.52 -1.80
CA TYR A 52 0.56 8.33 -2.50
C TYR A 52 1.46 7.48 -1.61
N TRP A 53 1.54 6.20 -1.91
CA TRP A 53 2.45 5.26 -1.29
C TRP A 53 3.83 5.34 -1.97
N LYS A 54 4.85 5.65 -1.16
CA LYS A 54 6.25 5.67 -1.57
C LYS A 54 6.95 4.45 -1.00
N ILE A 55 7.60 3.66 -1.86
CA ILE A 55 8.46 2.56 -1.45
C ILE A 55 9.82 3.16 -1.04
N ILE A 56 10.29 2.85 0.16
CA ILE A 56 11.54 3.35 0.74
C ILE A 56 12.66 2.32 0.62
N LYS A 57 12.36 1.02 0.80
CA LYS A 57 13.34 -0.07 0.77
C LYS A 57 12.84 -1.26 -0.05
N LYS A 58 13.71 -1.80 -0.91
CA LYS A 58 13.47 -2.99 -1.73
C LYS A 58 14.07 -4.22 -1.07
#